data_AF-A0A2C9JHY4-F1
#
_entry.id   AF-A0A2C9JHY4-F1
#
_cell.length_a   1.000
_cell.length_b   1.000
_cell.length_c   1.000
_cell.angle_alpha   90.00
_cell.angle_beta   90.00
_cell.angle_gamma   90.00
#
_symmetry.space_group_name_H-M   'P 1'
#
loop_
_entity.id
_entity.type
_entity.pdbx_description
1 polymer ?
#
loop_
_entity_poly.entity_id
_entity_poly.type
_entity_poly.pdbx_seq_one_letter_code
_entity_poly.pdbx_strand_id
1 'polypeptide(L)'
;MTTTTPTTTTPTTTTTTPTQTTTTPTTTTTLTTASTTTTTTTTPTTTTTTTSITTTTPTTTILTSTAPSQTTTVATTVPSAELNNVTASDVPSTQDTSKIEDVQTATDVPNSRTQPPQSGAIAYESGCGVTQGCFSSCASTSCDFLVSWKLTDTTAIYTLRATSSATSGIYMALGFSYDNKMGNDSAMGCVYDNKTFLKFTVFNVGASPQAFTDDEIQLTNASFINGVLTCQITRPIGERNQRFNITLPWHLLFAVGSGFIVDGEASILKHSKVSISEAPVSAAAYLTMTSEIQIQDTLVKAHGCLMVSAWIFLASIGTVVARFFKPVLTSTFFSQKLWFQLHRLAMLLVLLATASGFIIIFVKEKEWSDIEEEETYLEGHPIMGVIVMVLTILNPVMALFRPHLGTSKRCIFNWAHLFVGTSAHILGVVTIFFGVQLHSADTPRYTVKLLGAYVAWQLFVYLLLEVITHCKVIQPSKQEIYELYSVSSKTNKGSTQNARQMVVKNIILAVHCFVVTALSATIIAVIAVGT
;
A
#
# COMPACT_ATOMS: atom_id res chain seq x y z
N MET A 1 -11.97 16.86 89.68
CA MET A 1 -13.28 16.21 89.90
C MET A 1 -13.61 15.45 88.62
N THR A 2 -13.18 14.19 88.47
CA THR A 2 -13.94 12.94 88.77
C THR A 2 -15.23 12.90 87.93
N THR A 3 -15.44 11.98 86.98
CA THR A 3 -15.65 10.51 87.11
C THR A 3 -15.77 9.90 85.68
N THR A 4 -14.95 8.94 85.24
CA THR A 4 -14.99 7.45 85.39
C THR A 4 -16.00 6.67 84.50
N THR A 5 -15.44 5.69 83.78
CA THR A 5 -15.96 4.48 83.09
C THR A 5 -16.80 3.55 84.00
N PRO A 6 -17.49 2.48 83.53
CA PRO A 6 -16.88 1.17 83.13
C PRO A 6 -17.63 0.47 81.93
N THR A 7 -17.12 -0.41 81.07
CA THR A 7 -16.40 -1.71 81.11
C THR A 7 -17.11 -2.85 81.85
N THR A 8 -17.45 -3.93 81.11
CA THR A 8 -17.71 -5.26 81.68
C THR A 8 -17.07 -6.34 80.79
N THR A 9 -16.34 -7.26 81.44
CA THR A 9 -15.53 -8.35 80.90
C THR A 9 -15.85 -9.69 81.59
N THR A 10 -15.64 -10.81 80.86
CA THR A 10 -15.32 -12.23 81.27
C THR A 10 -16.41 -13.10 81.93
N PRO A 11 -16.32 -14.47 82.02
CA PRO A 11 -15.16 -15.42 82.03
C PRO A 11 -15.26 -16.71 81.12
N THR A 12 -14.18 -17.35 80.62
CA THR A 12 -13.28 -18.45 81.11
C THR A 12 -13.92 -19.86 81.22
N THR A 13 -13.48 -20.93 80.50
CA THR A 13 -12.59 -22.07 80.92
C THR A 13 -12.50 -23.12 79.77
N THR A 14 -11.35 -23.57 79.22
CA THR A 14 -10.41 -24.70 79.56
C THR A 14 -11.09 -26.07 79.80
N THR A 15 -10.73 -27.20 79.13
CA THR A 15 -9.77 -28.23 79.63
C THR A 15 -9.57 -29.45 78.64
N THR A 16 -8.31 -29.93 78.53
CA THR A 16 -7.74 -31.30 78.28
C THR A 16 -7.64 -32.06 76.92
N THR A 17 -6.41 -32.55 76.69
CA THR A 17 -5.80 -33.52 75.72
C THR A 17 -6.17 -35.01 76.02
N PRO A 18 -5.84 -36.08 75.22
CA PRO A 18 -4.46 -36.52 74.89
C PRO A 18 -4.19 -37.16 73.50
N THR A 19 -2.90 -37.33 73.23
CA THR A 19 -2.13 -37.93 72.11
C THR A 19 -2.27 -39.46 71.95
N GLN A 20 -2.12 -40.00 70.72
CA GLN A 20 -1.33 -41.23 70.50
C GLN A 20 -0.85 -41.44 69.03
N THR A 21 0.42 -41.84 68.95
CA THR A 21 1.29 -42.23 67.82
C THR A 21 0.89 -43.65 67.29
N THR A 22 1.36 -44.22 66.17
CA THR A 22 2.64 -44.97 66.04
C THR A 22 2.79 -45.68 64.65
N THR A 23 4.00 -45.58 64.06
CA THR A 23 4.83 -46.54 63.27
C THR A 23 4.56 -47.05 61.83
N THR A 24 5.67 -46.96 61.06
CA THR A 24 6.19 -47.64 59.85
C THR A 24 6.28 -49.19 59.96
N PRO A 25 6.49 -49.95 58.85
CA PRO A 25 7.87 -50.31 58.47
C PRO A 25 8.17 -50.41 56.95
N THR A 26 9.46 -50.33 56.65
CA THR A 26 10.16 -50.58 55.38
C THR A 26 10.33 -52.09 55.14
N THR A 27 10.25 -52.57 53.90
CA THR A 27 10.98 -53.79 53.46
C THR A 27 11.28 -53.77 51.95
N THR A 28 12.54 -54.08 51.63
CA THR A 28 13.18 -54.24 50.31
C THR A 28 13.10 -55.69 49.83
N THR A 29 12.82 -55.96 48.55
CA THR A 29 13.34 -57.14 47.78
C THR A 29 13.13 -56.89 46.27
N THR A 30 14.12 -56.59 45.42
CA THR A 30 15.10 -57.42 44.64
C THR A 30 14.55 -58.46 43.64
N LEU A 31 15.03 -58.36 42.38
CA LEU A 31 15.13 -59.36 41.28
C LEU A 31 13.79 -59.84 40.67
N THR A 32 13.62 -60.04 39.35
CA THR A 32 14.52 -60.76 38.43
C THR A 32 14.14 -60.51 36.96
N THR A 33 15.18 -60.55 36.14
CA THR A 33 15.28 -60.67 34.67
C THR A 33 14.34 -61.70 34.03
N ALA A 34 13.81 -61.40 32.85
CA ALA A 34 13.71 -62.38 31.75
C ALA A 34 13.56 -61.67 30.39
N SER A 35 14.52 -61.96 29.53
CA SER A 35 14.63 -61.53 28.14
C SER A 35 13.93 -62.53 27.24
N THR A 36 13.17 -62.10 26.22
CA THR A 36 13.03 -62.89 24.97
C THR A 36 12.60 -62.02 23.77
N THR A 37 13.57 -61.84 22.88
CA THR A 37 13.55 -61.83 21.40
C THR A 37 12.28 -62.51 20.81
N THR A 38 11.65 -62.11 19.69
CA THR A 38 12.21 -62.03 18.32
C THR A 38 11.14 -61.55 17.30
N THR A 39 11.60 -60.79 16.30
CA THR A 39 11.22 -60.77 14.85
C THR A 39 9.80 -60.46 14.33
N THR A 40 9.74 -59.29 13.66
CA THR A 40 9.28 -59.02 12.27
C THR A 40 7.99 -59.65 11.73
N THR A 41 7.12 -58.82 11.13
CA THR A 41 6.99 -58.65 9.65
C THR A 41 5.75 -57.77 9.28
N THR A 42 6.02 -56.65 8.57
CA THR A 42 5.25 -55.91 7.51
C THR A 42 3.70 -55.97 7.48
N THR A 43 2.90 -54.92 7.28
CA THR A 43 2.84 -53.88 6.21
C THR A 43 1.68 -52.90 6.58
N PRO A 44 1.69 -51.61 6.18
CA PRO A 44 0.76 -50.61 6.71
C PRO A 44 -0.51 -50.44 5.86
N THR A 45 -1.63 -50.14 6.54
CA THR A 45 -2.81 -49.53 5.91
C THR A 45 -3.22 -48.32 6.74
N THR A 46 -3.17 -47.15 6.10
CA THR A 46 -3.49 -45.84 6.66
C THR A 46 -5.00 -45.66 6.75
N THR A 47 -5.53 -45.25 7.90
CA THR A 47 -6.82 -44.58 7.99
C THR A 47 -6.77 -43.52 9.09
N THR A 48 -7.18 -42.33 8.68
CA THR A 48 -7.30 -41.02 9.32
C THR A 48 -7.98 -41.06 10.69
N THR A 49 -7.51 -40.28 11.67
CA THR A 49 -8.38 -39.53 12.60
C THR A 49 -7.60 -38.38 13.25
N THR A 50 -8.25 -37.23 13.23
CA THR A 50 -7.97 -35.91 13.80
C THR A 50 -7.63 -35.94 15.29
N THR A 51 -6.67 -35.13 15.74
CA THR A 51 -6.59 -34.70 17.15
C THR A 51 -6.07 -33.28 17.25
N SER A 52 -6.90 -32.43 17.87
CA SER A 52 -6.64 -31.07 18.32
C SER A 52 -5.55 -31.03 19.39
N ILE A 53 -4.57 -30.13 19.25
CA ILE A 53 -3.56 -29.87 20.27
C ILE A 53 -3.77 -28.45 20.81
N THR A 54 -4.03 -28.39 22.11
CA THR A 54 -4.00 -27.20 22.96
C THR A 54 -2.53 -26.90 23.27
N THR A 55 -2.03 -25.72 22.90
CA THR A 55 -0.65 -25.31 23.18
C THR A 55 -0.62 -24.25 24.27
N THR A 56 -0.03 -24.62 25.40
CA THR A 56 0.31 -23.76 26.53
C THR A 56 1.49 -22.85 26.20
N THR A 57 1.34 -21.55 26.49
CA THR A 57 2.35 -20.49 26.40
C THR A 57 3.51 -20.70 27.39
N PRO A 58 4.78 -20.45 27.02
CA PRO A 58 5.82 -20.14 27.98
C PRO A 58 6.17 -18.64 27.97
N THR A 59 6.20 -18.09 29.19
CA THR A 59 6.69 -16.77 29.58
C THR A 59 8.18 -16.60 29.28
N THR A 60 8.57 -15.53 28.58
CA THR A 60 9.99 -15.16 28.39
C THR A 60 10.39 -14.11 29.42
N THR A 61 11.31 -14.50 30.29
CA THR A 61 12.01 -13.65 31.26
C THR A 61 12.94 -12.66 30.55
N ILE A 62 12.83 -11.38 30.88
CA ILE A 62 13.72 -10.30 30.42
C ILE A 62 15.02 -10.37 31.23
N LEU A 63 16.14 -10.63 30.55
CA LEU A 63 17.49 -10.45 31.08
C LEU A 63 17.99 -9.05 30.71
N THR A 64 18.21 -8.21 31.71
CA THR A 64 18.91 -6.93 31.60
C THR A 64 20.42 -7.15 31.50
N SER A 65 21.01 -6.69 30.40
CA SER A 65 22.47 -6.62 30.22
C SER A 65 22.85 -5.19 29.84
N THR A 66 23.38 -4.46 30.81
CA THR A 66 24.05 -3.17 30.65
C THR A 66 25.46 -3.37 30.11
N ALA A 67 25.78 -2.78 28.95
CA ALA A 67 27.15 -2.59 28.49
C ALA A 67 27.31 -1.15 27.95
N PRO A 68 28.45 -0.47 28.23
CA PRO A 68 28.62 0.96 27.98
C PRO A 68 29.05 1.24 26.52
N SER A 69 28.40 2.20 25.87
CA SER A 69 28.87 2.75 24.58
C SER A 69 30.04 3.69 24.80
N GLN A 70 31.19 3.36 24.19
CA GLN A 70 32.32 4.27 24.04
C GLN A 70 32.02 5.25 22.90
N THR A 71 32.08 6.54 23.21
CA THR A 71 31.98 7.64 22.26
C THR A 71 33.34 7.90 21.62
N THR A 72 33.44 7.76 20.29
CA THR A 72 34.60 8.24 19.52
C THR A 72 34.22 9.55 18.85
N THR A 73 34.73 10.66 19.40
CA THR A 73 34.61 12.01 18.85
C THR A 73 35.66 12.21 17.75
N VAL A 74 35.24 12.57 16.54
CA VAL A 74 36.13 13.13 15.50
C VAL A 74 35.75 14.59 15.30
N ALA A 75 36.68 15.47 15.67
CA ALA A 75 36.58 16.91 15.48
C ALA A 75 37.11 17.29 14.09
N THR A 76 36.35 18.08 13.35
CA THR A 76 36.86 18.83 12.19
C THR A 76 36.59 20.32 12.42
N THR A 77 37.68 21.05 12.54
CA THR A 77 37.81 22.50 12.77
C THR A 77 37.40 23.32 11.55
N VAL A 78 36.57 24.35 11.75
CA VAL A 78 36.31 25.43 10.79
C VAL A 78 36.99 26.70 11.32
N PRO A 79 37.82 27.42 10.54
CA PRO A 79 38.37 28.69 10.99
C PRO A 79 37.40 29.84 10.70
N SER A 80 37.26 30.72 11.70
CA SER A 80 36.62 32.03 11.62
C SER A 80 37.48 33.01 10.82
N ALA A 81 36.84 33.92 10.07
CA ALA A 81 37.50 35.11 9.52
C ALA A 81 36.63 36.35 9.76
N GLU A 82 37.32 37.41 10.15
CA GLU A 82 36.87 38.65 10.77
C GLU A 82 36.07 39.61 9.88
N LEU A 83 35.29 40.41 10.60
CA LEU A 83 34.67 41.67 10.23
C LEU A 83 35.73 42.73 9.86
N ASN A 84 35.58 43.40 8.72
CA ASN A 84 36.21 44.70 8.46
C ASN A 84 35.29 45.63 7.67
N ASN A 85 35.29 46.88 8.13
CA ASN A 85 34.36 47.97 7.82
C ASN A 85 35.13 49.03 7.01
N VAL A 86 34.70 49.40 5.79
CA VAL A 86 35.20 50.63 5.10
C VAL A 86 34.13 51.27 4.20
N THR A 87 34.15 52.59 4.25
CA THR A 87 33.25 53.66 3.82
C THR A 87 33.39 54.09 2.33
N ALA A 88 32.27 54.59 1.78
CA ALA A 88 32.02 55.69 0.81
C ALA A 88 32.90 56.02 -0.44
N SER A 89 32.13 56.46 -1.47
CA SER A 89 32.41 57.38 -2.60
C SER A 89 33.03 56.83 -3.88
N ASP A 90 32.30 56.92 -5.00
CA ASP A 90 32.48 58.00 -6.00
C ASP A 90 31.48 57.95 -7.17
N VAL A 91 31.09 59.14 -7.64
CA VAL A 91 30.25 59.48 -8.80
C VAL A 91 31.16 59.77 -10.01
N PRO A 92 30.72 59.59 -11.27
CA PRO A 92 30.46 60.78 -12.10
C PRO A 92 29.21 60.70 -13.00
N SER A 93 28.67 61.90 -13.25
CA SER A 93 27.48 62.32 -14.01
C SER A 93 27.59 62.23 -15.54
N THR A 94 26.46 62.31 -16.27
CA THR A 94 26.03 63.52 -17.04
C THR A 94 24.64 63.37 -17.72
N GLN A 95 23.76 64.36 -17.45
CA GLN A 95 22.79 65.13 -18.28
C GLN A 95 21.97 64.45 -19.43
N ASP A 96 20.70 64.76 -19.75
CA ASP A 96 20.01 66.06 -19.72
C ASP A 96 18.44 65.96 -19.88
N THR A 97 17.76 67.00 -19.35
CA THR A 97 16.44 67.66 -19.64
C THR A 97 15.20 66.89 -20.19
N SER A 98 14.07 66.82 -19.47
CA SER A 98 12.97 67.79 -19.23
C SER A 98 11.78 67.73 -20.22
N LYS A 99 10.56 67.41 -19.72
CA LYS A 99 9.30 68.12 -20.02
C LYS A 99 8.16 67.67 -19.10
N ILE A 100 7.54 68.66 -18.47
CA ILE A 100 6.32 68.59 -17.65
C ILE A 100 5.15 68.98 -18.56
N GLU A 101 4.05 68.23 -18.51
CA GLU A 101 2.70 68.72 -18.82
C GLU A 101 1.69 68.02 -17.88
N ASP A 102 0.70 68.82 -17.47
CA ASP A 102 -0.23 68.67 -16.36
C ASP A 102 -1.62 68.25 -16.89
N VAL A 103 -2.23 67.16 -16.39
CA VAL A 103 -3.67 66.89 -16.59
C VAL A 103 -4.27 66.12 -15.40
N GLN A 104 -5.03 66.88 -14.60
CA GLN A 104 -6.32 66.59 -13.96
C GLN A 104 -6.65 65.21 -13.36
N THR A 105 -6.92 65.30 -12.06
CA THR A 105 -7.83 64.54 -11.20
C THR A 105 -8.95 63.73 -11.89
N ALA A 106 -8.95 62.42 -11.66
CA ALA A 106 -10.17 61.61 -11.63
C ALA A 106 -10.00 60.50 -10.57
N THR A 107 -10.77 60.63 -9.50
CA THR A 107 -11.10 59.57 -8.55
C THR A 107 -11.73 58.39 -9.29
N ASP A 108 -11.11 57.22 -9.25
CA ASP A 108 -11.83 55.95 -9.42
C ASP A 108 -11.18 54.85 -8.58
N VAL A 109 -11.95 54.38 -7.60
CA VAL A 109 -11.71 53.20 -6.79
C VAL A 109 -12.00 51.98 -7.67
N PRO A 110 -11.06 51.04 -7.88
CA PRO A 110 -11.42 49.75 -8.44
C PRO A 110 -12.12 48.96 -7.35
N ASN A 111 -13.45 48.94 -7.45
CA ASN A 111 -14.34 48.05 -6.72
C ASN A 111 -13.96 46.60 -7.09
N SER A 112 -13.06 46.00 -6.31
CA SER A 112 -12.70 44.59 -6.45
C SER A 112 -13.89 43.76 -5.97
N ARG A 113 -14.82 43.51 -6.89
CA ARG A 113 -15.89 42.54 -6.74
C ARG A 113 -15.20 41.18 -6.61
N THR A 114 -15.04 40.70 -5.38
CA THR A 114 -14.72 39.29 -5.07
C THR A 114 -15.65 38.40 -5.89
N GLN A 115 -15.08 37.74 -6.89
CA GLN A 115 -15.76 36.72 -7.65
C GLN A 115 -16.11 35.58 -6.66
N PRO A 116 -17.37 35.13 -6.57
CA PRO A 116 -17.71 34.01 -5.71
C PRO A 116 -16.90 32.78 -6.14
N PRO A 117 -16.41 31.97 -5.19
CA PRO A 117 -15.61 30.79 -5.51
C PRO A 117 -16.39 29.90 -6.47
N GLN A 118 -15.70 29.40 -7.50
CA GLN A 118 -16.24 28.37 -8.37
C GLN A 118 -16.68 27.17 -7.52
N SER A 119 -17.85 26.63 -7.88
CA SER A 119 -18.51 25.51 -7.24
C SER A 119 -17.52 24.45 -6.72
N GLY A 120 -17.50 24.21 -5.41
CA GLY A 120 -16.78 23.10 -4.79
C GLY A 120 -15.35 23.35 -4.31
N ALA A 121 -14.82 24.57 -4.36
CA ALA A 121 -13.45 24.86 -3.87
C ALA A 121 -13.44 25.53 -2.48
N ILE A 122 -12.61 25.02 -1.56
CA ILE A 122 -12.32 25.71 -0.29
C ILE A 122 -11.24 26.75 -0.54
N ALA A 123 -11.49 28.01 -0.20
CA ALA A 123 -10.49 29.07 -0.29
C ALA A 123 -9.54 29.04 0.92
N TYR A 124 -8.27 29.35 0.67
CA TYR A 124 -7.30 29.58 1.75
C TYR A 124 -7.74 30.75 2.66
N GLU A 125 -7.62 30.60 3.97
CA GLU A 125 -7.97 31.63 4.94
C GLU A 125 -6.78 32.56 5.24
N SER A 126 -6.94 33.86 5.01
CA SER A 126 -5.87 34.86 5.24
C SER A 126 -5.43 35.00 6.70
N GLY A 127 -6.23 34.51 7.66
CA GLY A 127 -5.88 34.51 9.09
C GLY A 127 -4.90 33.40 9.50
N CYS A 128 -4.66 32.41 8.64
CA CYS A 128 -3.75 31.30 8.91
C CYS A 128 -2.31 31.78 9.16
N GLY A 129 -1.73 31.35 10.28
CA GLY A 129 -0.38 31.72 10.69
C GLY A 129 -0.29 33.07 11.42
N VAL A 130 -1.42 33.77 11.59
CA VAL A 130 -1.47 35.12 12.19
C VAL A 130 -2.47 35.17 13.34
N THR A 131 -3.75 34.92 13.06
CA THR A 131 -4.85 35.01 14.04
C THR A 131 -5.39 33.65 14.45
N GLN A 132 -4.98 32.60 13.74
CA GLN A 132 -5.37 31.21 13.93
C GLN A 132 -4.29 30.29 13.35
N GLY A 133 -4.19 29.08 13.87
CA GLY A 133 -3.40 28.03 13.24
C GLY A 133 -4.21 27.34 12.15
N CYS A 134 -3.52 26.80 11.14
CA CYS A 134 -4.14 26.12 10.02
C CYS A 134 -3.36 24.88 9.57
N PHE A 135 -4.10 23.90 9.08
CA PHE A 135 -3.62 22.69 8.46
C PHE A 135 -4.45 22.40 7.20
N SER A 136 -3.81 22.34 6.03
CA SER A 136 -4.53 22.27 4.76
C SER A 136 -3.77 21.61 3.60
N SER A 137 -4.51 21.25 2.55
CA SER A 137 -3.97 20.79 1.25
C SER A 137 -3.92 21.89 0.18
N CYS A 138 -3.94 23.17 0.57
CA CYS A 138 -4.09 24.25 -0.39
C CYS A 138 -2.92 24.31 -1.39
N ALA A 139 -3.21 24.09 -2.67
CA ALA A 139 -2.29 24.38 -3.76
C ALA A 139 -2.64 25.76 -4.33
N SER A 140 -1.83 26.78 -4.04
CA SER A 140 -2.13 28.20 -4.31
C SER A 140 -3.31 28.76 -3.51
N THR A 141 -4.52 28.83 -4.06
CA THR A 141 -5.70 29.45 -3.43
C THR A 141 -6.88 28.51 -3.18
N SER A 142 -6.83 27.27 -3.71
CA SER A 142 -7.88 26.26 -3.56
C SER A 142 -7.38 25.06 -2.75
N CYS A 143 -8.24 24.54 -1.88
CA CYS A 143 -7.93 23.43 -0.98
C CYS A 143 -9.00 22.33 -1.08
N ASP A 144 -8.58 21.08 -0.95
CA ASP A 144 -9.51 19.95 -0.77
C ASP A 144 -9.98 19.84 0.68
N PHE A 145 -9.13 20.23 1.62
CA PHE A 145 -9.49 20.40 3.01
C PHE A 145 -8.78 21.59 3.66
N LEU A 146 -9.38 22.08 4.74
CA LEU A 146 -8.81 23.10 5.60
C LEU A 146 -9.30 22.89 7.02
N VAL A 147 -8.37 22.73 7.94
CA VAL A 147 -8.59 22.78 9.37
C VAL A 147 -8.00 24.07 9.89
N SER A 148 -8.80 24.92 10.53
CA SER A 148 -8.31 26.09 11.26
C SER A 148 -8.65 25.98 12.74
N TRP A 149 -7.80 26.51 13.61
CA TRP A 149 -8.05 26.52 15.04
C TRP A 149 -7.64 27.82 15.72
N LYS A 150 -8.40 28.17 16.75
CA LYS A 150 -8.13 29.32 17.60
C LYS A 150 -8.30 28.93 19.06
N LEU A 151 -7.35 29.35 19.90
CA LEU A 151 -7.47 29.18 21.34
C LEU A 151 -8.26 30.34 21.94
N THR A 152 -9.02 29.98 22.96
CA THR A 152 -9.56 30.86 23.99
C THR A 152 -8.90 30.44 25.32
N ASP A 153 -9.27 31.05 26.44
CA ASP A 153 -8.61 30.83 27.74
C ASP A 153 -8.62 29.36 28.20
N THR A 154 -9.72 28.63 27.97
CA THR A 154 -9.89 27.23 28.44
C THR A 154 -10.29 26.25 27.35
N THR A 155 -10.62 26.75 26.16
CA THR A 155 -11.12 25.96 25.03
C THR A 155 -10.40 26.32 23.74
N ALA A 156 -10.48 25.42 22.76
CA ALA A 156 -10.09 25.68 21.39
C ALA A 156 -11.29 25.44 20.46
N ILE A 157 -11.41 26.29 19.46
CA ILE A 157 -12.41 26.20 18.40
C ILE A 157 -11.71 25.72 17.15
N TYR A 158 -12.08 24.54 16.66
CA TYR A 158 -11.61 23.97 15.40
C TYR A 158 -12.69 24.10 14.35
N THR A 159 -12.35 24.59 13.15
CA THR A 159 -13.22 24.59 11.98
C THR A 159 -12.64 23.64 10.95
N LEU A 160 -13.31 22.52 10.74
CA LEU A 160 -12.94 21.49 9.77
C LEU A 160 -13.76 21.71 8.50
N ARG A 161 -13.10 21.70 7.34
CA ARG A 161 -13.75 21.82 6.03
C ARG A 161 -13.16 20.79 5.07
N ALA A 162 -14.01 20.11 4.31
CA ALA A 162 -13.55 19.26 3.20
C ALA A 162 -14.53 19.27 2.04
N THR A 163 -13.99 19.14 0.83
CA THR A 163 -14.75 18.97 -0.40
C THR A 163 -15.26 17.53 -0.52
N SER A 164 -16.45 17.38 -1.06
CA SER A 164 -17.12 16.08 -1.24
C SER A 164 -17.94 16.06 -2.51
N SER A 165 -17.78 14.98 -3.28
CA SER A 165 -18.66 14.65 -4.39
C SER A 165 -19.93 13.91 -3.94
N ALA A 166 -19.96 13.38 -2.71
CA ALA A 166 -21.13 12.74 -2.12
C ALA A 166 -22.11 13.80 -1.60
N THR A 167 -23.41 13.57 -1.81
CA THR A 167 -24.50 14.47 -1.38
C THR A 167 -25.00 14.20 0.04
N SER A 168 -24.62 13.07 0.64
CA SER A 168 -24.93 12.63 2.01
C SER A 168 -24.00 11.47 2.38
N GLY A 169 -23.96 11.10 3.66
CA GLY A 169 -23.28 9.90 4.13
C GLY A 169 -21.76 10.06 4.20
N ILE A 170 -21.30 11.23 4.61
CA ILE A 170 -19.88 11.60 4.67
C ILE A 170 -19.49 12.02 6.07
N TYR A 171 -18.27 11.69 6.49
CA TYR A 171 -17.67 12.21 7.70
C TYR A 171 -16.30 12.84 7.43
N MET A 172 -15.88 13.66 8.38
CA MET A 172 -14.51 14.14 8.50
C MET A 172 -14.03 14.03 9.94
N ALA A 173 -12.74 13.75 10.14
CA ALA A 173 -12.12 13.62 11.45
C ALA A 173 -10.77 14.34 11.50
N LEU A 174 -10.46 14.87 12.68
CA LEU A 174 -9.14 15.37 13.06
C LEU A 174 -8.62 14.54 14.23
N GLY A 175 -7.53 13.83 14.00
CA GLY A 175 -6.78 13.05 14.98
C GLY A 175 -5.53 13.77 15.47
N PHE A 176 -5.21 13.57 16.73
CA PHE A 176 -3.99 14.01 17.40
C PHE A 176 -3.16 12.77 17.73
N SER A 177 -2.00 12.64 17.08
CA SER A 177 -1.16 11.46 17.18
C SER A 177 0.26 11.78 17.65
N TYR A 178 0.89 10.80 18.29
CA TYR A 178 2.30 10.83 18.65
C TYR A 178 3.22 10.65 17.45
N ASP A 179 2.72 10.10 16.34
CA ASP A 179 3.48 9.86 15.11
C ASP A 179 2.63 10.13 13.85
N ASN A 180 3.17 9.78 12.68
CA ASN A 180 2.52 9.99 11.39
C ASN A 180 1.59 8.82 11.00
N LYS A 181 1.19 7.96 11.94
CA LYS A 181 0.36 6.78 11.68
C LYS A 181 -0.89 6.80 12.55
N MET A 182 -1.97 6.24 12.03
CA MET A 182 -3.17 5.99 12.82
C MET A 182 -2.93 4.77 13.73
N GLY A 183 -3.21 4.87 15.02
CA GLY A 183 -3.13 3.70 15.89
C GLY A 183 -3.19 3.92 17.39
N ASN A 184 -2.81 5.10 17.88
CA ASN A 184 -2.87 5.44 19.31
C ASN A 184 -3.22 6.92 19.46
N ASP A 185 -4.37 7.27 18.87
CA ASP A 185 -4.72 8.67 18.60
C ASP A 185 -6.05 9.03 19.23
N SER A 186 -6.12 10.25 19.73
CA SER A 186 -7.38 10.89 20.10
C SER A 186 -7.93 11.62 18.89
N ALA A 187 -9.14 11.31 18.44
CA ALA A 187 -9.74 11.96 17.29
C ALA A 187 -11.17 12.44 17.54
N MET A 188 -11.54 13.49 16.83
CA MET A 188 -12.89 14.07 16.85
C MET A 188 -13.32 14.44 15.44
N GLY A 189 -14.61 14.44 15.19
CA GLY A 189 -15.12 14.72 13.85
C GLY A 189 -16.61 14.96 13.81
N CYS A 190 -17.15 15.02 12.60
CA CYS A 190 -18.59 15.08 12.38
C CYS A 190 -19.00 14.21 11.19
N VAL A 191 -20.22 13.67 11.25
CA VAL A 191 -20.91 13.01 10.15
C VAL A 191 -22.00 13.94 9.62
N TYR A 192 -22.15 14.01 8.31
CA TYR A 192 -23.31 14.56 7.62
C TYR A 192 -24.07 13.44 6.92
N ASP A 193 -25.27 13.16 7.41
CA ASP A 193 -26.16 12.16 6.84
C ASP A 193 -27.62 12.62 6.86
N ASN A 194 -28.29 12.54 5.71
CA ASN A 194 -29.69 12.88 5.51
C ASN A 194 -30.09 14.23 6.13
N LYS A 195 -29.30 15.28 5.85
CA LYS A 195 -29.45 16.65 6.38
C LYS A 195 -29.20 16.80 7.89
N THR A 196 -28.75 15.75 8.56
CA THR A 196 -28.40 15.76 9.97
C THR A 196 -26.89 15.81 10.12
N PHE A 197 -26.42 16.57 11.12
CA PHE A 197 -25.01 16.65 11.49
C PHE A 197 -24.84 16.10 12.90
N LEU A 198 -23.84 15.26 13.09
CA LEU A 198 -23.56 14.65 14.39
C LEU A 198 -22.06 14.65 14.66
N LYS A 199 -21.64 15.16 15.83
CA LYS A 199 -20.24 15.01 16.27
C LYS A 199 -19.96 13.57 16.69
N PHE A 200 -18.69 13.19 16.63
CA PHE A 200 -18.21 11.98 17.27
C PHE A 200 -16.80 12.18 17.81
N THR A 201 -16.42 11.30 18.73
CA THR A 201 -15.11 11.23 19.38
C THR A 201 -14.69 9.78 19.44
N VAL A 202 -13.46 9.50 18.99
CA VAL A 202 -12.92 8.14 18.93
C VAL A 202 -11.48 8.12 19.40
N PHE A 203 -11.12 7.01 20.02
CA PHE A 203 -9.74 6.66 20.31
C PHE A 203 -9.33 5.52 19.40
N ASN A 204 -8.29 5.72 18.59
CA ASN A 204 -7.85 4.70 17.65
C ASN A 204 -6.96 3.70 18.38
N VAL A 205 -7.24 2.40 18.19
CA VAL A 205 -6.36 1.29 18.57
C VAL A 205 -6.03 0.52 17.30
N GLY A 206 -4.85 0.78 16.73
CA GLY A 206 -4.56 0.42 15.34
C GLY A 206 -5.53 1.12 14.37
N ALA A 207 -6.04 0.39 13.37
CA ALA A 207 -7.03 0.91 12.44
C ALA A 207 -8.47 0.94 13.00
N SER A 208 -8.68 0.44 14.23
CA SER A 208 -10.01 0.33 14.83
C SER A 208 -10.37 1.56 15.70
N PRO A 209 -11.37 2.37 15.29
CA PRO A 209 -11.85 3.47 16.12
C PRO A 209 -12.73 2.97 17.26
N GLN A 210 -12.41 3.34 18.50
CA GLN A 210 -13.25 3.07 19.67
C GLN A 210 -13.95 4.37 20.09
N ALA A 211 -15.27 4.42 19.93
CA ALA A 211 -16.04 5.59 20.35
C ALA A 211 -15.96 5.79 21.86
N PHE A 212 -15.84 7.04 22.28
CA PHE A 212 -15.90 7.41 23.70
C PHE A 212 -16.71 8.68 23.88
N THR A 213 -17.38 8.80 25.02
CA THR A 213 -18.22 9.96 25.33
C THR A 213 -17.38 11.10 25.89
N ASP A 214 -17.50 12.27 25.26
CA ASP A 214 -17.01 13.54 25.79
C ASP A 214 -18.06 14.64 25.54
N ASP A 215 -18.79 14.98 26.60
CA ASP A 215 -19.84 16.00 26.59
C ASP A 215 -19.28 17.43 26.61
N GLU A 216 -17.98 17.63 26.83
CA GLU A 216 -17.38 18.96 26.77
C GLU A 216 -16.97 19.33 25.34
N ILE A 217 -16.78 18.33 24.47
CA ILE A 217 -16.63 18.55 23.02
C ILE A 217 -17.99 18.88 22.43
N GLN A 218 -18.12 19.96 21.66
CA GLN A 218 -19.41 20.41 21.14
C GLN A 218 -19.33 20.74 19.66
N LEU A 219 -20.31 20.30 18.88
CA LEU A 219 -20.53 20.76 17.51
C LEU A 219 -21.28 22.08 17.57
N THR A 220 -20.57 23.19 17.42
CA THR A 220 -21.16 24.53 17.59
C THR A 220 -21.76 25.08 16.30
N ASN A 221 -21.26 24.63 15.15
CA ASN A 221 -21.79 25.01 13.84
C ASN A 221 -21.51 23.89 12.83
N ALA A 222 -22.46 23.63 11.93
CA ALA A 222 -22.27 22.67 10.86
C ALA A 222 -23.06 23.06 9.61
N SER A 223 -22.49 22.83 8.44
CA SER A 223 -23.17 23.08 7.16
C SER A 223 -22.63 22.20 6.05
N PHE A 224 -23.48 21.95 5.06
CA PHE A 224 -23.09 21.28 3.82
C PHE A 224 -23.59 22.13 2.65
N ILE A 225 -22.69 22.95 2.10
CA ILE A 225 -23.04 23.96 1.10
C ILE A 225 -22.09 23.82 -0.08
N ASN A 226 -22.64 23.74 -1.30
CA ASN A 226 -21.88 23.65 -2.55
C ASN A 226 -20.80 22.55 -2.55
N GLY A 227 -21.12 21.38 -1.98
CA GLY A 227 -20.19 20.23 -1.92
C GLY A 227 -19.09 20.36 -0.87
N VAL A 228 -19.17 21.33 0.05
CA VAL A 228 -18.23 21.48 1.16
C VAL A 228 -18.94 21.17 2.48
N LEU A 229 -18.47 20.13 3.17
CA LEU A 229 -18.83 19.89 4.56
C LEU A 229 -18.00 20.83 5.45
N THR A 230 -18.66 21.56 6.34
CA THR A 230 -18.02 22.41 7.35
C THR A 230 -18.54 22.05 8.72
N CYS A 231 -17.64 21.77 9.65
CA CYS A 231 -17.96 21.49 11.05
C CYS A 231 -17.08 22.30 11.98
N GLN A 232 -17.70 23.05 12.87
CA GLN A 232 -17.03 23.78 13.92
C GLN A 232 -17.19 23.03 15.24
N ILE A 233 -16.07 22.60 15.81
CA ILE A 233 -16.01 21.82 17.03
C ILE A 233 -15.28 22.64 18.09
N THR A 234 -15.92 22.84 19.24
CA THR A 234 -15.32 23.47 20.41
C THR A 234 -14.96 22.39 21.42
N ARG A 235 -13.74 22.44 21.98
CA ARG A 235 -13.27 21.47 22.99
C ARG A 235 -12.41 22.14 24.06
N PRO A 236 -12.35 21.62 25.29
CA PRO A 236 -11.39 22.11 26.29
C PRO A 236 -9.95 21.78 25.90
N ILE A 237 -8.99 22.58 26.38
CA ILE A 237 -7.56 22.39 26.06
C ILE A 237 -6.93 21.17 26.74
N GLY A 238 -7.38 20.87 27.96
CA GLY A 238 -6.79 19.84 28.81
C GLY A 238 -7.10 18.42 28.37
N GLU A 239 -6.42 17.46 28.98
CA GLU A 239 -6.72 16.04 28.81
C GLU A 239 -7.92 15.59 29.66
N ARG A 240 -8.65 14.58 29.17
CA ARG A 240 -9.72 13.88 29.91
C ARG A 240 -10.00 12.53 29.28
N ASN A 241 -9.91 11.44 30.04
CA ASN A 241 -10.09 10.08 29.50
C ASN A 241 -9.18 9.86 28.27
N GLN A 242 -9.76 9.62 27.09
CA GLN A 242 -9.08 9.43 25.81
C GLN A 242 -8.90 10.74 25.02
N ARG A 243 -9.27 11.90 25.58
CA ARG A 243 -9.04 13.23 25.02
C ARG A 243 -7.64 13.73 25.36
N PHE A 244 -6.83 14.03 24.33
CA PHE A 244 -5.46 14.52 24.52
C PHE A 244 -5.36 16.00 24.86
N ASN A 245 -4.30 16.40 25.57
CA ASN A 245 -3.98 17.81 25.84
C ASN A 245 -3.38 18.49 24.60
N ILE A 246 -4.12 19.40 23.98
CA ILE A 246 -3.72 20.05 22.70
C ILE A 246 -2.67 21.16 22.85
N THR A 247 -2.25 21.47 24.09
CA THR A 247 -1.11 22.38 24.30
C THR A 247 0.24 21.71 24.01
N LEU A 248 0.27 20.36 23.99
CA LEU A 248 1.42 19.59 23.55
C LEU A 248 1.48 19.53 22.00
N PRO A 249 2.67 19.31 21.42
CA PRO A 249 2.81 19.17 19.98
C PRO A 249 2.33 17.77 19.51
N TRP A 250 1.44 17.74 18.51
CA TRP A 250 0.85 16.51 17.96
C TRP A 250 0.98 16.47 16.44
N HIS A 251 1.20 15.29 15.87
CA HIS A 251 0.94 15.08 14.45
C HIS A 251 -0.57 15.15 14.22
N LEU A 252 -0.99 16.03 13.32
CA LEU A 252 -2.40 16.18 12.96
C LEU A 252 -2.72 15.22 11.81
N LEU A 253 -3.71 14.35 12.03
CA LEU A 253 -4.22 13.41 11.05
C LEU A 253 -5.62 13.86 10.63
N PHE A 254 -5.78 14.34 9.40
CA PHE A 254 -7.08 14.69 8.86
C PHE A 254 -7.59 13.57 7.95
N ALA A 255 -8.84 13.17 8.14
CA ALA A 255 -9.45 12.08 7.40
C ALA A 255 -10.84 12.45 6.89
N VAL A 256 -11.18 11.97 5.69
CA VAL A 256 -12.53 12.08 5.10
C VAL A 256 -12.95 10.69 4.64
N GLY A 257 -14.19 10.31 4.91
CA GLY A 257 -14.70 8.99 4.54
C GLY A 257 -16.22 8.92 4.53
N SER A 258 -16.74 7.73 4.23
CA SER A 258 -18.18 7.46 4.32
C SER A 258 -18.60 7.22 5.76
N GLY A 259 -19.72 7.81 6.18
CA GLY A 259 -20.25 7.66 7.52
C GLY A 259 -21.76 7.90 7.53
N PHE A 260 -22.47 7.28 8.45
CA PHE A 260 -23.92 7.31 8.51
C PHE A 260 -24.38 7.42 9.97
N ILE A 261 -25.61 7.89 10.17
CA ILE A 261 -26.16 8.05 11.51
C ILE A 261 -27.18 6.93 11.75
N VAL A 262 -26.96 6.11 12.78
CA VAL A 262 -27.87 5.02 13.19
C VAL A 262 -28.23 5.23 14.65
N ASP A 263 -29.52 5.23 14.97
CA ASP A 263 -30.02 5.34 16.34
C ASP A 263 -29.47 6.54 17.13
N GLY A 264 -29.16 7.65 16.43
CA GLY A 264 -28.59 8.85 17.03
C GLY A 264 -27.08 8.80 17.28
N GLU A 265 -26.40 7.76 16.81
CA GLU A 265 -24.96 7.57 16.89
C GLU A 265 -24.29 7.62 15.51
N ALA A 266 -23.06 8.10 15.49
CA ALA A 266 -22.25 8.17 14.29
C ALA A 266 -21.55 6.82 14.04
N SER A 267 -21.82 6.22 12.89
CA SER A 267 -21.07 5.08 12.37
C SER A 267 -20.14 5.57 11.26
N ILE A 268 -18.84 5.37 11.44
CA ILE A 268 -17.81 5.79 10.48
C ILE A 268 -17.17 4.57 9.83
N LEU A 269 -16.98 4.63 8.51
CA LEU A 269 -16.25 3.60 7.76
C LEU A 269 -14.79 4.02 7.55
N LYS A 270 -14.01 3.14 6.93
CA LYS A 270 -12.65 3.44 6.48
C LYS A 270 -12.65 4.74 5.67
N HIS A 271 -11.80 5.67 6.07
CA HIS A 271 -11.56 6.91 5.32
C HIS A 271 -11.03 6.62 3.91
N SER A 272 -11.42 7.47 2.95
CA SER A 272 -10.93 7.42 1.57
C SER A 272 -9.88 8.47 1.26
N LYS A 273 -9.78 9.52 2.09
CA LYS A 273 -8.75 10.56 1.97
C LYS A 273 -8.10 10.79 3.32
N VAL A 274 -6.77 10.90 3.31
CA VAL A 274 -5.93 11.16 4.49
C VAL A 274 -4.98 12.31 4.23
N SER A 275 -4.68 13.06 5.28
CA SER A 275 -3.67 14.10 5.24
C SER A 275 -2.98 14.19 6.59
N ILE A 276 -1.66 14.36 6.56
CA ILE A 276 -0.81 14.35 7.76
C ILE A 276 -0.05 15.68 7.78
N SER A 277 0.04 16.31 8.95
CA SER A 277 0.85 17.52 9.10
C SER A 277 2.34 17.22 8.92
N GLU A 278 3.05 18.11 8.24
CA GLU A 278 4.51 18.01 8.01
C GLU A 278 5.33 17.94 9.30
N ALA A 279 4.81 18.50 10.39
CA ALA A 279 5.45 18.47 11.70
C ALA A 279 4.39 18.39 12.83
N PRO A 280 4.82 18.02 14.05
CA PRO A 280 3.98 18.15 15.24
C PRO A 280 3.56 19.61 15.48
N VAL A 281 2.29 19.81 15.82
CA VAL A 281 1.69 21.12 16.05
C VAL A 281 1.03 21.16 17.42
N SER A 282 1.34 22.19 18.20
CA SER A 282 0.56 22.55 19.37
C SER A 282 -0.54 23.51 18.96
N ALA A 283 -1.73 23.38 19.53
CA ALA A 283 -2.81 24.31 19.26
C ALA A 283 -2.45 25.75 19.68
N ALA A 284 -1.55 25.91 20.66
CA ALA A 284 -1.04 27.23 21.09
C ALA A 284 -0.21 27.95 20.01
N ALA A 285 0.24 27.25 18.97
CA ALA A 285 0.97 27.84 17.87
C ALA A 285 0.00 28.22 16.72
N TYR A 286 -0.07 29.50 16.37
CA TYR A 286 -0.73 29.96 15.15
C TYR A 286 0.23 29.80 13.96
N LEU A 287 0.41 28.56 13.51
CA LEU A 287 1.25 28.22 12.37
C LEU A 287 0.38 27.80 11.18
N THR A 288 0.90 27.99 9.96
CA THR A 288 0.33 27.39 8.75
C THR A 288 1.10 26.14 8.41
N MET A 289 0.43 25.00 8.45
CA MET A 289 0.98 23.72 8.02
C MET A 289 0.34 23.30 6.71
N THR A 290 1.17 22.95 5.75
CA THR A 290 0.74 22.17 4.60
C THR A 290 0.69 20.71 4.98
N SER A 291 -0.23 19.96 4.37
CA SER A 291 -0.11 18.50 4.36
C SER A 291 1.14 18.12 3.57
N GLU A 292 1.90 17.14 4.04
CA GLU A 292 2.80 16.42 3.14
C GLU A 292 1.95 15.93 1.97
N ILE A 293 2.11 16.55 0.79
CA ILE A 293 1.54 16.03 -0.45
C ILE A 293 1.95 14.56 -0.47
N GLN A 294 0.99 13.65 -0.55
CA GLN A 294 1.20 12.21 -0.53
C GLN A 294 2.12 11.80 -1.71
N ILE A 295 3.44 11.95 -1.55
CA ILE A 295 4.47 11.21 -2.31
C ILE A 295 4.15 9.71 -2.22
N GLN A 296 3.45 9.34 -1.16
CA GLN A 296 2.84 8.07 -0.82
C GLN A 296 1.90 7.49 -1.90
N ASP A 297 1.08 8.28 -2.60
CA ASP A 297 0.28 7.80 -3.76
C ASP A 297 1.15 7.57 -5.00
N THR A 298 2.20 8.37 -5.15
CA THR A 298 3.11 8.27 -6.31
C THR A 298 3.88 6.95 -6.29
N LEU A 299 4.32 6.48 -5.11
CA LEU A 299 5.00 5.19 -5.00
C LEU A 299 4.07 4.01 -5.32
N VAL A 300 2.82 4.05 -4.86
CA VAL A 300 1.81 3.01 -5.17
C VAL A 300 1.48 3.00 -6.66
N LYS A 301 1.28 4.19 -7.27
CA LYS A 301 1.07 4.34 -8.72
C LYS A 301 2.30 3.85 -9.50
N ALA A 302 3.52 4.19 -9.07
CA ALA A 302 4.75 3.72 -9.70
C ALA A 302 4.91 2.20 -9.62
N HIS A 303 4.61 1.60 -8.46
CA HIS A 303 4.56 0.14 -8.30
C HIS A 303 3.60 -0.49 -9.31
N GLY A 304 2.36 0.00 -9.39
CA GLY A 304 1.35 -0.50 -10.34
C GLY A 304 1.82 -0.40 -11.80
N CYS A 305 2.38 0.74 -12.19
CA CYS A 305 2.91 0.96 -13.54
C CYS A 305 4.07 0.01 -13.89
N LEU A 306 4.97 -0.27 -12.94
CA LEU A 306 6.04 -1.24 -13.12
C LEU A 306 5.51 -2.67 -13.25
N MET A 307 4.50 -3.05 -12.46
CA MET A 307 3.88 -4.39 -12.55
C MET A 307 3.17 -4.60 -13.90
N VAL A 308 2.45 -3.60 -14.40
CA VAL A 308 1.82 -3.67 -15.74
C VAL A 308 2.89 -3.75 -16.83
N SER A 309 3.94 -2.95 -16.75
CA SER A 309 5.06 -3.00 -17.70
C SER A 309 5.75 -4.37 -17.71
N ALA A 310 5.94 -4.98 -16.54
CA ALA A 310 6.55 -6.30 -16.40
C ALA A 310 5.65 -7.40 -16.96
N TRP A 311 4.42 -7.53 -16.45
CA TRP A 311 3.61 -8.73 -16.64
C TRP A 311 2.65 -8.66 -17.83
N ILE A 312 2.10 -7.47 -18.11
CA ILE A 312 1.16 -7.27 -19.21
C ILE A 312 1.92 -7.04 -20.52
N PHE A 313 3.00 -6.25 -20.47
CA PHE A 313 3.80 -5.93 -21.66
C PHE A 313 4.96 -6.91 -21.90
N LEU A 314 6.01 -6.85 -21.08
CA LEU A 314 7.27 -7.56 -21.36
C LEU A 314 7.14 -9.09 -21.28
N ALA A 315 6.44 -9.61 -20.26
CA ALA A 315 6.24 -11.05 -20.08
C ALA A 315 5.39 -11.66 -21.20
N SER A 316 4.33 -10.98 -21.63
CA SER A 316 3.49 -11.38 -22.77
C SER A 316 4.29 -11.57 -24.05
N ILE A 317 5.06 -10.55 -24.45
CA ILE A 317 5.87 -10.62 -25.67
C ILE A 317 6.96 -11.69 -25.52
N GLY A 318 7.66 -11.69 -24.38
CA GLY A 318 8.77 -12.60 -24.13
C GLY A 318 8.38 -14.07 -24.12
N THR A 319 7.19 -14.42 -23.60
CA THR A 319 6.70 -15.81 -23.59
C THR A 319 6.20 -16.27 -24.96
N VAL A 320 5.49 -15.41 -25.70
CA VAL A 320 5.06 -15.69 -27.09
C VAL A 320 6.26 -15.93 -28.00
N VAL A 321 7.28 -15.06 -27.94
CA VAL A 321 8.53 -15.20 -28.72
C VAL A 321 9.23 -16.52 -28.38
N ALA A 322 9.37 -16.84 -27.09
CA ALA A 322 10.04 -18.07 -26.67
C ALA A 322 9.29 -19.34 -27.09
N ARG A 323 7.95 -19.32 -27.13
CA ARG A 323 7.15 -20.51 -27.44
C ARG A 323 7.01 -20.74 -28.94
N PHE A 324 6.64 -19.73 -29.71
CA PHE A 324 6.17 -19.90 -31.09
C PHE A 324 7.16 -19.46 -32.18
N PHE A 325 8.18 -18.66 -31.82
CA PHE A 325 9.07 -18.00 -32.77
C PHE A 325 10.49 -18.59 -32.86
N LYS A 326 10.78 -19.68 -32.12
CA LYS A 326 12.04 -20.44 -32.26
C LYS A 326 12.39 -20.82 -33.72
N PRO A 327 11.46 -21.32 -34.56
CA PRO A 327 11.76 -21.68 -35.95
C PRO A 327 11.72 -20.49 -36.93
N VAL A 328 11.24 -19.33 -36.49
CA VAL A 328 11.04 -18.13 -37.35
C VAL A 328 12.22 -17.17 -37.20
N LEU A 329 12.60 -16.85 -35.96
CA LEU A 329 13.66 -15.89 -35.66
C LEU A 329 14.99 -16.61 -35.41
N THR A 330 15.48 -17.28 -36.46
CA THR A 330 16.71 -18.09 -36.43
C THR A 330 17.97 -17.31 -36.73
N SER A 331 17.85 -16.06 -37.22
CA SER A 331 18.98 -15.16 -37.44
C SER A 331 19.83 -15.03 -36.17
N THR A 332 21.14 -14.96 -36.35
CA THR A 332 22.08 -14.87 -35.23
C THR A 332 22.37 -13.42 -34.90
N PHE A 333 22.32 -13.09 -33.61
CA PHE A 333 22.69 -11.79 -33.07
C PHE A 333 23.52 -12.01 -31.80
N PHE A 334 24.74 -11.48 -31.76
CA PHE A 334 25.75 -11.80 -30.72
C PHE A 334 25.93 -13.31 -30.50
N SER A 335 26.19 -14.07 -31.57
CA SER A 335 26.48 -15.51 -31.52
C SER A 335 25.37 -16.41 -30.94
N GLN A 336 24.15 -15.88 -30.76
CA GLN A 336 22.97 -16.62 -30.31
C GLN A 336 21.78 -16.36 -31.23
N LYS A 337 20.78 -17.24 -31.21
CA LYS A 337 19.55 -17.08 -32.02
C LYS A 337 18.75 -15.86 -31.55
N LEU A 338 18.19 -15.09 -32.47
CA LEU A 338 17.46 -13.85 -32.19
C LEU A 338 16.29 -14.06 -31.21
N TRP A 339 15.48 -15.11 -31.38
CA TRP A 339 14.38 -15.39 -30.43
C TRP A 339 14.87 -15.55 -28.99
N PHE A 340 16.06 -16.15 -28.80
CA PHE A 340 16.63 -16.42 -27.49
C PHE A 340 17.12 -15.13 -26.84
N GLN A 341 17.71 -14.24 -27.63
CA GLN A 341 18.13 -12.92 -27.15
C GLN A 341 16.94 -12.05 -26.77
N LEU A 342 15.90 -12.01 -27.62
CA LEU A 342 14.69 -11.24 -27.35
C LEU A 342 13.98 -11.75 -26.09
N HIS A 343 13.83 -13.08 -25.94
CA HIS A 343 13.26 -13.65 -24.72
C HIS A 343 14.10 -13.31 -23.49
N ARG A 344 15.43 -13.49 -23.55
CA ARG A 344 16.33 -13.20 -22.43
C ARG A 344 16.28 -11.74 -22.02
N LEU A 345 16.32 -10.82 -22.98
CA LEU A 345 16.20 -9.39 -22.72
C LEU A 345 14.85 -9.05 -22.07
N ALA A 346 13.75 -9.55 -22.63
CA ALA A 346 12.42 -9.33 -22.08
C ALA A 346 12.33 -9.85 -20.63
N MET A 347 12.76 -11.09 -20.36
CA MET A 347 12.71 -11.66 -19.00
C MET A 347 13.64 -10.95 -18.01
N LEU A 348 14.79 -10.44 -18.45
CA LEU A 348 15.66 -9.61 -17.61
C LEU A 348 14.95 -8.31 -17.21
N LEU A 349 14.29 -7.64 -18.17
CA LEU A 349 13.53 -6.43 -17.90
C LEU A 349 12.32 -6.70 -17.00
N VAL A 350 11.65 -7.85 -17.14
CA VAL A 350 10.60 -8.31 -16.21
C VAL A 350 11.15 -8.44 -14.80
N LEU A 351 12.30 -9.13 -14.62
CA LEU A 351 12.92 -9.30 -13.31
C LEU A 351 13.27 -7.94 -12.68
N LEU A 352 13.90 -7.04 -13.43
CA LEU A 352 14.27 -5.72 -12.94
C LEU A 352 13.06 -4.87 -12.56
N ALA A 353 12.05 -4.80 -13.44
CA ALA A 353 10.83 -4.04 -13.16
C ALA A 353 10.05 -4.61 -11.96
N THR A 354 9.97 -5.94 -11.86
CA THR A 354 9.32 -6.62 -10.73
C THR A 354 10.09 -6.37 -9.44
N ALA A 355 11.42 -6.49 -9.45
CA ALA A 355 12.27 -6.23 -8.28
C ALA A 355 12.16 -4.77 -7.83
N SER A 356 12.25 -3.81 -8.75
CA SER A 356 12.10 -2.39 -8.43
C SER A 356 10.73 -2.09 -7.83
N GLY A 357 9.65 -2.57 -8.44
CA GLY A 357 8.30 -2.32 -7.93
C GLY A 357 8.05 -3.01 -6.59
N PHE A 358 8.60 -4.20 -6.37
CA PHE A 358 8.55 -4.88 -5.08
C PHE A 358 9.30 -4.07 -4.00
N ILE A 359 10.52 -3.59 -4.28
CA ILE A 359 11.27 -2.77 -3.33
C ILE A 359 10.51 -1.48 -2.99
N ILE A 360 9.93 -0.80 -4.00
CA ILE A 360 9.18 0.45 -3.81
C ILE A 360 8.03 0.27 -2.83
N ILE A 361 7.25 -0.81 -2.94
CA ILE A 361 6.08 -1.01 -2.07
C ILE A 361 6.47 -1.41 -0.64
N PHE A 362 7.54 -2.19 -0.45
CA PHE A 362 8.04 -2.50 0.89
C PHE A 362 8.66 -1.28 1.58
N VAL A 363 9.34 -0.40 0.84
CA VAL A 363 9.84 0.87 1.36
C VAL A 363 8.68 1.80 1.77
N LYS A 364 7.58 1.75 1.02
CA LYS A 364 6.37 2.54 1.29
C LYS A 364 5.69 2.11 2.60
N GLU A 365 5.47 0.81 2.79
CA GLU A 365 4.71 0.31 3.94
C GLU A 365 5.57 0.19 5.21
N LYS A 366 6.90 0.05 5.10
CA LYS A 366 7.90 -0.11 6.20
C LYS A 366 7.68 -1.34 7.11
N GLU A 367 6.48 -1.89 7.15
CA GLU A 367 6.03 -3.10 7.86
C GLU A 367 5.19 -3.97 6.91
N TRP A 368 4.71 -5.12 7.38
CA TRP A 368 3.77 -5.92 6.57
C TRP A 368 2.48 -5.12 6.39
N SER A 369 1.97 -5.05 5.16
CA SER A 369 0.70 -4.42 4.90
C SER A 369 -0.40 -5.34 5.46
N ASP A 370 -0.83 -5.10 6.69
CA ASP A 370 -2.09 -5.62 7.21
C ASP A 370 -3.21 -4.89 6.46
N ILE A 371 -3.51 -5.39 5.26
CA ILE A 371 -4.54 -4.88 4.39
C ILE A 371 -5.87 -5.34 4.98
N GLU A 372 -6.47 -4.55 5.87
CA GLU A 372 -7.87 -4.75 6.26
C GLU A 372 -8.76 -4.17 5.15
N GLU A 373 -9.19 -5.04 4.23
CA GLU A 373 -10.17 -4.73 3.18
C GLU A 373 -11.49 -5.45 3.50
N GLU A 374 -12.60 -4.83 3.11
CA GLU A 374 -13.94 -5.39 3.31
C GLU A 374 -14.09 -6.76 2.63
N GLU A 375 -13.31 -6.98 1.57
CA GLU A 375 -13.22 -8.23 0.83
C GLU A 375 -11.91 -8.98 1.14
N THR A 376 -12.01 -10.00 1.99
CA THR A 376 -10.90 -10.86 2.44
C THR A 376 -9.99 -11.42 1.34
N TYR A 377 -10.45 -11.54 0.09
CA TYR A 377 -9.60 -12.04 -1.00
C TYR A 377 -8.55 -11.01 -1.45
N LEU A 378 -8.77 -9.71 -1.20
CA LEU A 378 -7.84 -8.63 -1.58
C LEU A 378 -6.57 -8.63 -0.71
N GLU A 379 -6.66 -9.15 0.52
CA GLU A 379 -5.51 -9.43 1.39
C GLU A 379 -4.52 -10.41 0.76
N GLY A 380 -4.98 -11.18 -0.24
CA GLY A 380 -4.14 -12.08 -1.02
C GLY A 380 -3.14 -11.37 -1.93
N HIS A 381 -3.31 -10.08 -2.25
CA HIS A 381 -2.41 -9.35 -3.15
C HIS A 381 -0.93 -9.40 -2.73
N PRO A 382 -0.52 -8.98 -1.51
CA PRO A 382 0.87 -9.04 -1.07
C PRO A 382 1.42 -10.46 -1.01
N ILE A 383 0.61 -11.43 -0.55
CA ILE A 383 1.00 -12.84 -0.47
C ILE A 383 1.32 -13.39 -1.88
N MET A 384 0.42 -13.14 -2.84
CA MET A 384 0.60 -13.55 -4.23
C MET A 384 1.78 -12.83 -4.88
N GLY A 385 1.99 -11.55 -4.58
CA GLY A 385 3.14 -10.77 -5.02
C GLY A 385 4.48 -11.36 -4.56
N VAL A 386 4.58 -11.81 -3.30
CA VAL A 386 5.77 -12.50 -2.79
C VAL A 386 6.00 -13.83 -3.51
N ILE A 387 4.95 -14.63 -3.72
CA ILE A 387 5.05 -15.88 -4.49
C ILE A 387 5.55 -15.62 -5.90
N VAL A 388 4.98 -14.62 -6.59
CA VAL A 388 5.39 -14.21 -7.93
C VAL A 388 6.85 -13.75 -7.96
N MET A 389 7.29 -12.97 -6.97
CA MET A 389 8.70 -12.54 -6.85
C MET A 389 9.64 -13.76 -6.74
N VAL A 390 9.33 -14.71 -5.86
CA VAL A 390 10.12 -15.93 -5.69
C VAL A 390 10.20 -16.72 -7.00
N LEU A 391 9.08 -16.94 -7.68
CA LEU A 391 9.06 -17.64 -8.98
C LEU A 391 9.88 -16.89 -10.04
N THR A 392 9.83 -15.55 -10.04
CA THR A 392 10.56 -14.68 -10.98
C THR A 392 12.07 -14.74 -10.78
N ILE A 393 12.56 -14.98 -9.55
CA ILE A 393 13.98 -15.20 -9.25
C ILE A 393 14.39 -16.65 -9.52
N LEU A 394 13.55 -17.63 -9.16
CA LEU A 394 13.84 -19.04 -9.35
C LEU A 394 14.00 -19.39 -10.84
N ASN A 395 13.18 -18.80 -11.71
CA ASN A 395 13.20 -19.12 -13.14
C ASN A 395 14.55 -18.83 -13.85
N PRO A 396 15.18 -17.65 -13.69
CA PRO A 396 16.50 -17.37 -14.24
C PRO A 396 17.61 -18.15 -13.52
N VAL A 397 17.51 -18.41 -12.21
CA VAL A 397 18.48 -19.26 -11.49
C VAL A 397 18.51 -20.67 -12.09
N MET A 398 17.35 -21.28 -12.35
CA MET A 398 17.28 -22.55 -13.08
C MET A 398 17.88 -22.43 -14.49
N ALA A 399 17.67 -21.31 -15.18
CA ALA A 399 18.21 -21.08 -16.51
C ALA A 399 19.75 -20.94 -16.53
N LEU A 400 20.40 -20.53 -15.43
CA LEU A 400 21.86 -20.54 -15.29
C LEU A 400 22.41 -21.97 -15.29
N PHE A 401 21.69 -22.91 -14.65
CA PHE A 401 22.05 -24.34 -14.60
C PHE A 401 21.54 -25.13 -15.81
N ARG A 402 21.22 -24.46 -16.92
CA ARG A 402 20.68 -25.08 -18.15
C ARG A 402 21.64 -26.15 -18.70
N PRO A 403 21.23 -27.43 -18.75
CA PRO A 403 22.08 -28.52 -19.26
C PRO A 403 22.44 -28.38 -20.74
N HIS A 404 23.55 -28.96 -21.19
CA HIS A 404 23.95 -28.94 -22.60
C HIS A 404 22.94 -29.71 -23.50
N LEU A 405 22.93 -29.35 -24.79
CA LEU A 405 22.06 -29.97 -25.79
C LEU A 405 22.38 -31.48 -25.90
N GLY A 406 21.36 -32.33 -25.79
CA GLY A 406 21.50 -33.80 -25.91
C GLY A 406 21.54 -34.58 -24.59
N THR A 407 21.55 -33.92 -23.42
CA THR A 407 21.50 -34.61 -22.12
C THR A 407 20.09 -35.06 -21.72
N SER A 408 19.98 -36.21 -21.03
CA SER A 408 18.72 -36.71 -20.47
C SER A 408 18.02 -35.68 -19.54
N LYS A 409 18.81 -34.97 -18.72
CA LYS A 409 18.30 -33.93 -17.80
C LYS A 409 17.70 -32.70 -18.51
N ARG A 410 17.91 -32.55 -19.83
CA ARG A 410 17.40 -31.42 -20.60
C ARG A 410 15.87 -31.41 -20.70
N CYS A 411 15.24 -32.58 -20.75
CA CYS A 411 13.78 -32.69 -20.81
C CYS A 411 13.15 -32.13 -19.52
N ILE A 412 13.68 -32.55 -18.37
CA ILE A 412 13.26 -32.10 -17.03
C ILE A 412 13.42 -30.58 -16.92
N PHE A 413 14.59 -30.05 -17.30
CA PHE A 413 14.82 -28.60 -17.31
C PHE A 413 13.80 -27.85 -18.17
N ASN A 414 13.53 -28.31 -19.40
CA ASN A 414 12.59 -27.62 -20.28
C ASN A 414 11.17 -27.58 -19.69
N TRP A 415 10.71 -28.68 -19.09
CA TRP A 415 9.40 -28.74 -18.43
C TRP A 415 9.35 -27.88 -17.17
N ALA A 416 10.36 -27.95 -16.31
CA ALA A 416 10.43 -27.15 -15.08
C ALA A 416 10.49 -25.65 -15.38
N HIS A 417 11.35 -25.22 -16.31
CA HIS A 417 11.46 -23.82 -16.73
C HIS A 417 10.17 -23.30 -17.37
N LEU A 418 9.50 -24.13 -18.18
CA LEU A 418 8.20 -23.79 -18.74
C LEU A 418 7.14 -23.64 -17.64
N PHE A 419 7.04 -24.62 -16.74
CA PHE A 419 6.02 -24.63 -15.69
C PHE A 419 6.17 -23.43 -14.75
N VAL A 420 7.38 -23.18 -14.24
CA VAL A 420 7.65 -22.05 -13.34
C VAL A 420 7.42 -20.72 -14.06
N GLY A 421 7.91 -20.57 -15.29
CA GLY A 421 7.71 -19.35 -16.07
C GLY A 421 6.24 -19.05 -16.39
N THR A 422 5.48 -20.07 -16.80
CA THR A 422 4.04 -19.92 -17.09
C THR A 422 3.23 -19.67 -15.82
N SER A 423 3.56 -20.35 -14.71
CA SER A 423 2.91 -20.11 -13.42
C SER A 423 3.16 -18.68 -12.93
N ALA A 424 4.40 -18.20 -13.01
CA ALA A 424 4.75 -16.83 -12.65
C ALA A 424 3.94 -15.80 -13.47
N HIS A 425 3.79 -16.02 -14.78
CA HIS A 425 3.01 -15.11 -15.63
C HIS A 425 1.53 -15.10 -15.26
N ILE A 426 0.90 -16.26 -15.09
CA ILE A 426 -0.51 -16.37 -14.69
C ILE A 426 -0.74 -15.71 -13.33
N LEU A 427 0.06 -16.07 -12.33
CA LEU A 427 -0.06 -15.51 -10.99
C LEU A 427 0.22 -14.00 -10.97
N GLY A 428 1.18 -13.51 -11.77
CA GLY A 428 1.46 -12.09 -11.91
C GLY A 428 0.26 -11.31 -12.44
N VAL A 429 -0.42 -11.84 -13.47
CA VAL A 429 -1.65 -11.21 -14.00
C VAL A 429 -2.77 -11.22 -12.96
N VAL A 430 -3.00 -12.34 -12.27
CA VAL A 430 -4.01 -12.43 -11.18
C VAL A 430 -3.70 -11.44 -10.06
N THR A 431 -2.42 -11.30 -9.69
CA THR A 431 -1.99 -10.37 -8.64
C THR A 431 -2.29 -8.91 -9.03
N ILE A 432 -2.15 -8.55 -10.32
CA ILE A 432 -2.53 -7.22 -10.81
C ILE A 432 -4.04 -7.01 -10.73
N PHE A 433 -4.88 -8.02 -11.02
CA PHE A 433 -6.33 -7.92 -10.82
C PHE A 433 -6.69 -7.57 -9.38
N PHE A 434 -6.02 -8.18 -8.40
CA PHE A 434 -6.25 -7.84 -6.99
C PHE A 434 -5.73 -6.44 -6.68
N GLY A 435 -4.54 -6.10 -7.19
CA GLY A 435 -3.90 -4.81 -6.94
C GLY A 435 -4.73 -3.61 -7.42
N VAL A 436 -5.31 -3.67 -8.63
CA VAL A 436 -6.11 -2.54 -9.16
C VAL A 436 -7.46 -2.36 -8.44
N GLN A 437 -7.89 -3.34 -7.66
CA GLN A 437 -9.12 -3.30 -6.87
C GLN A 437 -8.89 -2.83 -5.43
N LEU A 438 -7.63 -2.70 -4.99
CA LEU A 438 -7.31 -2.12 -3.69
C LEU A 438 -7.69 -0.63 -3.66
N HIS A 439 -8.20 -0.17 -2.52
CA HIS A 439 -8.57 1.24 -2.34
C HIS A 439 -7.38 2.18 -2.59
N SER A 440 -6.18 1.77 -2.13
CA SER A 440 -4.94 2.53 -2.29
C SER A 440 -4.47 2.68 -3.73
N ALA A 441 -4.98 1.86 -4.66
CA ALA A 441 -4.61 1.96 -6.07
C ALA A 441 -5.37 3.10 -6.79
N ASP A 442 -6.47 3.59 -6.22
CA ASP A 442 -7.24 4.73 -6.74
C ASP A 442 -7.58 4.58 -8.23
N THR A 443 -7.91 3.38 -8.71
CA THR A 443 -8.20 3.16 -10.13
C THR A 443 -9.70 3.11 -10.44
N PRO A 444 -10.14 3.65 -11.60
CA PRO A 444 -11.53 3.56 -12.00
C PRO A 444 -12.01 2.11 -12.13
N ARG A 445 -13.28 1.84 -11.81
CA ARG A 445 -13.87 0.49 -11.89
C ARG A 445 -13.78 -0.16 -13.28
N TYR A 446 -13.63 0.61 -14.35
CA TYR A 446 -13.48 0.07 -15.70
C TYR A 446 -12.07 -0.51 -15.98
N THR A 447 -11.08 -0.28 -15.12
CA THR A 447 -9.72 -0.84 -15.25
C THR A 447 -9.74 -2.36 -15.29
N VAL A 448 -10.61 -3.01 -14.50
CA VAL A 448 -10.81 -4.47 -14.51
C VAL A 448 -11.28 -4.97 -15.89
N LYS A 449 -12.11 -4.18 -16.61
CA LYS A 449 -12.55 -4.52 -17.97
C LYS A 449 -11.39 -4.46 -18.97
N LEU A 450 -10.46 -3.50 -18.80
CA LEU A 450 -9.25 -3.40 -19.63
C LEU A 450 -8.32 -4.62 -19.42
N LEU A 451 -8.12 -5.03 -18.17
CA LEU A 451 -7.37 -6.26 -17.85
C LEU A 451 -8.06 -7.49 -18.44
N GLY A 452 -9.39 -7.59 -18.35
CA GLY A 452 -10.17 -8.66 -18.98
C GLY A 452 -9.99 -8.73 -20.50
N ALA A 453 -9.98 -7.57 -21.18
CA ALA A 453 -9.72 -7.48 -22.61
C ALA A 453 -8.29 -7.95 -22.97
N TYR A 454 -7.30 -7.58 -22.14
CA TYR A 454 -5.93 -8.10 -22.29
C TYR A 454 -5.87 -9.62 -22.16
N VAL A 455 -6.50 -10.21 -21.14
CA VAL A 455 -6.49 -11.67 -20.93
C VAL A 455 -7.13 -12.37 -22.13
N ALA A 456 -8.27 -11.88 -22.61
CA ALA A 456 -8.94 -12.43 -23.80
C ALA A 456 -8.05 -12.36 -25.04
N TRP A 457 -7.38 -11.23 -25.27
CA TRP A 457 -6.44 -11.06 -26.38
C TRP A 457 -5.23 -12.00 -26.27
N GLN A 458 -4.65 -12.11 -25.08
CA GLN A 458 -3.49 -12.97 -24.84
C GLN A 458 -3.83 -14.44 -25.11
N LEU A 459 -4.98 -14.91 -24.60
CA LEU A 459 -5.47 -16.27 -24.86
C LEU A 459 -5.76 -16.50 -26.34
N PHE A 460 -6.41 -15.54 -27.01
CA PHE A 460 -6.68 -15.62 -28.44
C PHE A 460 -5.39 -15.79 -29.27
N VAL A 461 -4.36 -14.97 -29.02
CA VAL A 461 -3.08 -15.07 -29.74
C VAL A 461 -2.37 -16.39 -29.44
N TYR A 462 -2.39 -16.85 -28.19
CA TYR A 462 -1.83 -18.16 -27.82
C TYR A 462 -2.52 -19.30 -28.57
N LEU A 463 -3.86 -19.35 -28.53
CA LEU A 463 -4.63 -20.39 -29.23
C LEU A 463 -4.44 -20.32 -30.74
N LEU A 464 -4.45 -19.12 -31.33
CA LEU A 464 -4.22 -18.93 -32.76
C LEU A 464 -2.84 -19.45 -33.18
N LEU A 465 -1.78 -19.11 -32.43
CA LEU A 465 -0.42 -19.57 -32.73
C LEU A 465 -0.22 -21.06 -32.47
N GLU A 466 -0.91 -21.63 -31.48
CA GLU A 466 -0.92 -23.07 -31.20
C GLU A 466 -1.59 -23.83 -32.35
N VAL A 467 -2.76 -23.38 -32.82
CA VAL A 467 -3.46 -23.95 -34.00
C VAL A 467 -2.57 -23.86 -35.25
N ILE A 468 -1.99 -22.70 -35.55
CA ILE A 468 -1.08 -22.54 -36.71
C ILE A 468 0.13 -23.49 -36.61
N THR A 469 0.65 -23.71 -35.41
CA THR A 469 1.81 -24.58 -35.18
C THR A 469 1.44 -26.07 -35.26
N HIS A 470 0.29 -26.47 -34.73
CA HIS A 470 -0.20 -27.86 -34.75
C HIS A 470 -0.81 -28.30 -36.08
N CYS A 471 -1.42 -27.40 -36.86
CA CYS A 471 -1.86 -27.70 -38.23
C CYS A 471 -0.71 -28.14 -39.14
N LYS A 472 0.55 -27.85 -38.77
CA LYS A 472 1.75 -28.36 -39.43
C LYS A 472 2.05 -29.84 -39.10
N VAL A 473 1.72 -30.27 -37.87
CA VAL A 473 1.94 -31.64 -37.38
C VAL A 473 0.88 -32.62 -37.90
N ILE A 474 -0.30 -32.12 -38.29
CA ILE A 474 -1.38 -32.94 -38.88
C ILE A 474 -1.21 -33.11 -40.41
N GLN A 475 -0.39 -32.28 -41.06
CA GLN A 475 -0.11 -32.37 -42.51
C GLN A 475 1.12 -33.20 -42.98
N PRO A 476 1.78 -34.08 -42.20
CA PRO A 476 2.80 -34.97 -42.77
C PRO A 476 2.30 -36.38 -43.17
N SER A 477 1.01 -36.75 -43.05
CA SER A 477 0.60 -38.16 -43.32
C SER A 477 -0.62 -38.42 -44.21
N LYS A 478 -1.32 -37.42 -44.77
CA LYS A 478 -2.36 -37.70 -45.79
C LYS A 478 -1.85 -37.76 -47.23
N GLN A 479 -0.60 -37.39 -47.49
CA GLN A 479 -0.03 -37.39 -48.84
C GLN A 479 0.67 -38.71 -49.21
N GLU A 480 1.13 -39.50 -48.24
CA GLU A 480 1.84 -40.76 -48.54
C GLU A 480 0.93 -41.85 -49.12
N ILE A 481 -0.41 -41.76 -48.97
CA ILE A 481 -1.33 -42.79 -49.50
C ILE A 481 -1.78 -42.49 -50.95
N TYR A 482 -1.69 -41.25 -51.43
CA TYR A 482 -2.10 -40.89 -52.80
C TYR A 482 -0.92 -40.61 -53.76
N GLU A 483 0.31 -40.52 -53.26
CA GLU A 483 1.49 -40.20 -54.08
C GLU A 483 2.22 -41.39 -54.69
N LEU A 484 1.72 -42.62 -54.54
CA LEU A 484 2.29 -43.77 -55.25
C LEU A 484 1.92 -43.82 -56.75
N TYR A 485 1.16 -42.85 -57.28
CA TYR A 485 0.70 -42.85 -58.68
C TYR A 485 1.03 -41.59 -59.51
N SER A 486 1.82 -40.63 -59.03
CA SER A 486 2.31 -39.56 -59.92
C SER A 486 3.70 -39.08 -59.55
N VAL A 487 4.66 -39.56 -60.33
CA VAL A 487 6.01 -38.99 -60.42
C VAL A 487 5.92 -37.59 -61.04
N SER A 488 6.70 -36.67 -60.48
CA SER A 488 7.10 -35.34 -60.98
C SER A 488 6.37 -34.13 -60.38
N SER A 489 7.18 -33.22 -59.79
CA SER A 489 6.89 -31.82 -59.34
C SER A 489 6.74 -31.47 -57.84
N LYS A 490 7.27 -32.24 -56.88
CA LYS A 490 7.24 -31.83 -55.44
C LYS A 490 8.60 -31.45 -54.86
N THR A 491 9.14 -30.32 -55.30
CA THR A 491 10.22 -29.64 -54.57
C THR A 491 9.91 -28.17 -54.25
N ASN A 492 8.82 -27.60 -54.78
CA ASN A 492 8.48 -26.18 -54.56
C ASN A 492 7.36 -25.93 -53.54
N LYS A 493 6.36 -26.82 -53.40
CA LYS A 493 5.19 -26.57 -52.54
C LYS A 493 5.52 -26.50 -51.03
N GLY A 494 6.45 -27.33 -50.54
CA GLY A 494 6.87 -27.34 -49.14
C GLY A 494 7.70 -26.12 -48.71
N SER A 495 8.48 -25.54 -49.62
CA SER A 495 9.25 -24.30 -49.36
C SER A 495 8.32 -23.09 -49.27
N THR A 496 7.38 -22.94 -50.21
CA THR A 496 6.44 -21.82 -50.26
C THR A 496 5.45 -21.83 -49.08
N GLN A 497 4.97 -23.00 -48.64
CA GLN A 497 4.08 -23.12 -47.49
C GLN A 497 4.77 -22.74 -46.17
N ASN A 498 6.04 -23.12 -45.99
CA ASN A 498 6.85 -22.71 -44.84
C ASN A 498 7.13 -21.20 -44.85
N ALA A 499 7.43 -20.61 -46.01
CA ALA A 499 7.64 -19.17 -46.15
C ALA A 499 6.37 -18.37 -45.82
N ARG A 500 5.20 -18.78 -46.34
CA ARG A 500 3.92 -18.13 -46.05
C ARG A 500 3.57 -18.17 -44.57
N GLN A 501 3.79 -19.30 -43.89
CA GLN A 501 3.57 -19.41 -42.45
C GLN A 501 4.50 -18.51 -41.64
N MET A 502 5.75 -18.37 -42.06
CA MET A 502 6.72 -17.49 -41.41
C MET A 502 6.29 -16.02 -41.51
N VAL A 503 5.80 -15.60 -42.68
CA VAL A 503 5.22 -14.26 -42.88
C VAL A 503 3.98 -14.06 -42.00
N VAL A 504 3.04 -15.02 -41.98
CA VAL A 504 1.83 -14.93 -41.14
C VAL A 504 2.18 -14.83 -39.66
N LYS A 505 3.12 -15.64 -39.16
CA LYS A 505 3.57 -15.55 -37.76
C LYS A 505 4.17 -14.19 -37.43
N ASN A 506 4.99 -13.63 -38.33
CA ASN A 506 5.56 -12.28 -38.13
C ASN A 506 4.49 -11.19 -38.09
N ILE A 507 3.47 -11.27 -38.96
CA ILE A 507 2.32 -10.34 -38.92
C ILE A 507 1.58 -10.47 -37.58
N ILE A 508 1.29 -11.69 -37.14
CA ILE A 508 0.63 -11.93 -35.83
C ILE A 508 1.47 -11.35 -34.68
N LEU A 509 2.80 -11.54 -34.70
CA LEU A 509 3.68 -10.96 -33.68
C LEU A 509 3.62 -9.43 -33.68
N ALA A 510 3.68 -8.79 -34.86
CA ALA A 510 3.62 -7.34 -34.97
C ALA A 510 2.28 -6.79 -34.44
N VAL A 511 1.16 -7.42 -34.80
CA VAL A 511 -0.17 -7.05 -34.29
C VAL A 511 -0.26 -7.30 -32.79
N HIS A 512 0.27 -8.41 -32.29
CA HIS A 512 0.31 -8.70 -30.85
C HIS A 512 1.10 -7.65 -30.08
N CYS A 513 2.31 -7.30 -30.54
CA CYS A 513 3.12 -6.24 -29.95
C CYS A 513 2.37 -4.91 -29.94
N PHE A 514 1.72 -4.53 -31.05
CA PHE A 514 0.94 -3.28 -31.12
C PHE A 514 -0.21 -3.27 -30.11
N VAL A 515 -1.06 -4.30 -30.09
CA VAL A 515 -2.23 -4.36 -29.22
C VAL A 515 -1.82 -4.42 -27.74
N VAL A 516 -0.82 -5.23 -27.39
CA VAL A 516 -0.34 -5.32 -26.00
C VAL A 516 0.31 -4.01 -25.55
N THR A 517 1.04 -3.32 -26.43
CA THR A 517 1.61 -1.99 -26.12
C THR A 517 0.50 -0.98 -25.87
N ALA A 518 -0.51 -0.92 -26.74
CA ALA A 518 -1.64 0.00 -26.61
C ALA A 518 -2.44 -0.26 -25.33
N LEU A 519 -2.76 -1.52 -25.02
CA LEU A 519 -3.46 -1.89 -23.79
C LEU A 519 -2.63 -1.56 -22.54
N SER A 520 -1.34 -1.89 -22.55
CA SER A 520 -0.45 -1.61 -21.42
C SER A 520 -0.30 -0.11 -21.18
N ALA A 521 -0.10 0.68 -22.24
CA ALA A 521 -0.01 2.13 -22.15
C ALA A 521 -1.30 2.76 -21.61
N THR A 522 -2.47 2.29 -22.07
CA THR A 522 -3.76 2.74 -21.56
C THR A 522 -3.93 2.40 -20.08
N ILE A 523 -3.63 1.18 -19.66
CA ILE A 523 -3.74 0.77 -18.25
C ILE A 523 -2.77 1.59 -17.38
N ILE A 524 -1.53 1.79 -17.83
CA ILE A 524 -0.53 2.62 -17.14
C ILE A 524 -1.02 4.06 -17.01
N ALA A 525 -1.58 4.65 -18.06
CA ALA A 525 -2.12 6.01 -18.02
C ALA A 525 -3.28 6.11 -17.02
N VAL A 526 -4.18 5.12 -16.99
CA VAL A 526 -5.30 5.08 -16.04
C VAL A 526 -4.79 4.97 -14.59
N ILE A 527 -3.81 4.09 -14.31
CA ILE A 527 -3.21 3.97 -12.98
C ILE A 527 -2.49 5.26 -12.57
N ALA A 528 -1.76 5.89 -13.50
CA ALA A 528 -1.01 7.10 -13.22
C ALA A 528 -1.94 8.31 -12.92
N VAL A 529 -3.08 8.41 -13.61
CA VAL A 529 -4.05 9.48 -13.39
C VAL A 529 -4.84 9.25 -12.09
N GLY A 530 -5.37 8.05 -11.87
CA GLY A 530 -6.25 7.75 -10.73
C GLY A 530 -7.72 8.07 -11.00
N THR A 531 -8.56 8.14 -9.94
CA THR A 531 -10.00 8.49 -10.04
C THR A 531 -10.33 9.93 -9.73
#